data_AF-A0A966ANL5-F1
#
_entry.id   AF-A0A966ANL5-F1
#
_cell.length_a   1.000
_cell.length_b   1.000
_cell.length_c   1.000
_cell.angle_alpha   90.00
_cell.angle_beta   90.00
_cell.angle_gamma   90.00
#
_symmetry.space_group_name_H-M   'P 1'
#
loop_
_entity.id
_entity.type
_entity.pdbx_description
1 polymer ?
#
loop_
_entity_poly.entity_id
_entity_poly.type
_entity_poly.pdbx_seq_one_letter_code
_entity_poly.pdbx_strand_id
1 'polypeptide(L)'
;MGYKLEGNMLEACTCNAICPCWVGEDPDSGTCDGTIAWHFDKGEIDGVDVSGLTFALLLHIPDNALSGNWRVVACVDDKATAEQEK
;
A
#
# COMPACT_ATOMS: atom_id res chain seq x y z
N MET A 1 12.47 -2.73 -16.78
CA MET A 1 11.81 -2.02 -15.67
C MET A 1 10.88 -0.98 -16.21
N GLY A 2 9.74 -1.47 -16.68
CA GLY A 2 8.57 -0.69 -17.03
C GLY A 2 7.35 -1.31 -16.36
N TYR A 3 6.49 -0.47 -15.82
CA TYR A 3 5.19 -0.88 -15.31
C TYR A 3 4.12 0.04 -15.89
N LYS A 4 2.92 -0.50 -16.05
CA LYS A 4 1.72 0.28 -16.35
C LYS A 4 0.57 -0.33 -15.57
N LEU A 5 0.05 0.42 -14.60
CA LEU A 5 -0.98 -0.05 -13.69
C LEU A 5 -2.16 0.91 -13.74
N GLU A 6 -3.36 0.37 -13.82
CA GLU A 6 -4.65 1.07 -13.79
C GLU A 6 -5.54 0.35 -12.78
N GLY A 7 -6.18 1.11 -11.90
CA GLY A 7 -7.06 0.54 -10.90
C GLY A 7 -7.34 1.49 -9.75
N ASN A 8 -7.67 0.91 -8.61
CA ASN A 8 -8.10 1.65 -7.42
C ASN A 8 -7.08 1.52 -6.31
N MET A 9 -6.86 2.62 -5.59
CA MET A 9 -6.08 2.64 -4.36
C MET A 9 -7.01 2.93 -3.19
N LEU A 10 -6.88 2.14 -2.14
CA LEU A 10 -7.54 2.34 -0.87
C LEU A 10 -6.49 2.59 0.20
N GLU A 11 -6.70 3.62 0.99
CA GLU A 11 -5.93 3.88 2.20
C GLU A 11 -6.89 4.02 3.37
N ALA A 12 -6.57 3.35 4.47
CA ALA A 12 -7.30 3.48 5.73
C ALA A 12 -6.32 3.38 6.89
N CYS A 13 -6.52 4.21 7.91
CA CYS A 13 -5.68 4.20 9.11
C CYS A 13 -6.48 4.59 10.35
N THR A 14 -5.82 4.53 11.50
CA THR A 14 -6.39 4.88 12.82
C THR A 14 -6.57 6.38 13.06
N CYS A 15 -6.18 7.26 12.14
CA CYS A 15 -6.37 8.72 12.28
C CYS A 15 -7.84 9.13 12.05
N ASN A 16 -8.25 10.29 12.58
CA ASN A 16 -9.65 10.70 12.69
C ASN A 16 -10.30 11.06 11.34
N ALA A 17 -9.78 12.06 10.62
CA ALA A 17 -10.36 12.49 9.34
C ALA A 17 -9.38 13.32 8.49
N ILE A 18 -9.21 12.88 7.24
CA ILE A 18 -8.09 13.19 6.32
C ILE A 18 -6.75 12.82 6.94
N CYS A 19 -6.00 11.95 6.28
CA CYS A 19 -4.75 11.44 6.81
C CYS A 19 -3.70 12.59 6.88
N PRO A 20 -3.24 12.99 8.09
CA PRO A 20 -2.32 14.12 8.26
C PRO A 20 -0.96 13.88 7.60
N CYS A 21 -0.59 12.60 7.45
CA CYS A 21 0.67 12.18 6.84
C CYS A 21 0.82 12.63 5.39
N TRP A 22 -0.28 12.88 4.65
CA TRP A 22 -0.23 13.37 3.26
C TRP A 22 0.40 14.75 3.13
N VAL A 23 0.32 15.55 4.19
CA VAL A 23 0.90 16.90 4.25
C VAL A 23 2.12 16.95 5.16
N GLY A 24 2.60 15.80 5.64
CA GLY A 24 3.80 15.67 6.48
C GLY A 24 3.57 15.96 7.96
N GLU A 25 2.31 16.05 8.41
CA GLU A 25 1.97 16.19 9.82
C GLU A 25 2.00 14.84 10.54
N ASP A 26 2.11 14.89 11.87
CA ASP A 26 2.21 13.70 12.72
C ASP A 26 0.88 12.93 12.77
N PRO A 27 0.91 11.60 13.02
CA PRO A 27 -0.31 10.84 13.27
C PRO A 27 -1.09 11.38 14.47
N ASP A 28 -2.42 11.39 14.39
CA ASP A 28 -3.30 11.96 15.42
C ASP A 28 -3.07 11.40 16.84
N SER A 29 -2.64 10.14 16.94
CA SER A 29 -2.38 9.44 18.20
C SER A 29 -0.89 9.19 18.44
N GLY A 30 0.00 9.90 17.75
CA GLY A 30 1.46 9.72 17.80
C GLY A 30 1.97 8.44 17.13
N THR A 31 1.08 7.52 16.76
CA THR A 31 1.36 6.33 15.96
C THR A 31 0.24 6.15 14.93
N CYS A 32 0.55 5.48 13.82
CA CYS A 32 -0.41 5.17 12.78
C CYS A 32 -0.35 3.66 12.49
N ASP A 33 -1.46 2.97 12.75
CA ASP A 33 -1.70 1.63 12.22
C ASP A 33 -2.65 1.77 11.03
N GLY A 34 -2.26 1.21 9.89
CA GLY A 34 -3.01 1.43 8.66
C GLY A 34 -2.77 0.38 7.59
N THR A 35 -3.48 0.57 6.49
CA THR A 35 -3.33 -0.22 5.27
C THR A 35 -3.32 0.69 4.07
N ILE A 36 -2.45 0.35 3.10
CA ILE A 36 -2.54 0.88 1.74
C ILE A 36 -2.71 -0.33 0.83
N ALA A 37 -3.78 -0.35 0.04
CA ALA A 37 -4.11 -1.44 -0.85
C ALA A 37 -4.36 -0.93 -2.26
N TRP A 38 -3.96 -1.72 -3.24
CA TRP A 38 -4.18 -1.49 -4.65
C TRP A 38 -4.91 -2.69 -5.23
N HIS A 39 -6.00 -2.45 -5.93
CA HIS A 39 -6.61 -3.42 -6.82
C HIS A 39 -6.32 -3.00 -8.26
N PHE A 40 -5.68 -3.88 -9.02
CA PHE A 40 -5.32 -3.60 -10.41
C PHE A 40 -6.44 -4.06 -11.33
N ASP A 41 -7.23 -3.13 -11.86
CA ASP A 41 -8.23 -3.45 -12.89
C ASP A 41 -7.53 -3.92 -14.18
N LYS A 42 -6.40 -3.28 -14.52
CA LYS A 42 -5.49 -3.67 -15.60
C LYS A 42 -4.05 -3.33 -15.21
N GLY A 43 -3.11 -4.21 -15.52
CA GLY A 43 -1.72 -3.82 -15.37
C GLY A 43 -0.69 -4.84 -15.81
N GLU A 44 0.51 -4.35 -16.07
CA GLU A 44 1.67 -5.16 -16.41
C GLU A 44 2.90 -4.62 -15.68
N ILE A 45 3.73 -5.53 -15.16
CA ILE A 45 5.04 -5.23 -14.56
C ILE A 45 6.07 -6.07 -15.29
N ASP A 46 6.99 -5.42 -16.03
CA ASP A 46 8.07 -6.09 -16.76
C ASP A 46 7.63 -7.27 -17.66
N GLY A 47 6.47 -7.14 -18.31
CA GLY A 47 5.91 -8.19 -19.18
C GLY A 47 4.97 -9.17 -18.47
N VAL A 48 4.87 -9.12 -17.14
CA VAL A 48 3.98 -9.97 -16.35
C VAL A 48 2.64 -9.25 -16.14
N ASP A 49 1.57 -9.83 -16.67
CA ASP A 49 0.20 -9.35 -16.43
C ASP A 49 -0.15 -9.52 -14.94
N VAL A 50 -0.64 -8.45 -14.31
CA VAL A 50 -1.08 -8.43 -12.89
C VAL A 50 -2.53 -8.00 -12.77
N SER A 51 -3.26 -7.95 -13.88
CA SER A 51 -4.68 -7.56 -13.92
C SER A 51 -5.53 -8.49 -13.05
N GLY A 52 -6.45 -7.89 -12.29
CA GLY A 52 -7.35 -8.58 -11.35
C GLY A 52 -6.74 -8.93 -10.00
N LEU A 53 -5.44 -8.67 -9.78
CA LEU A 53 -4.78 -8.92 -8.50
C LEU A 53 -4.89 -7.74 -7.55
N THR A 54 -4.83 -8.05 -6.26
CA THR A 54 -4.77 -7.08 -5.16
C THR A 54 -3.43 -7.17 -4.45
N PHE A 55 -2.81 -6.02 -4.21
CA PHE A 55 -1.62 -5.92 -3.38
C PHE A 55 -1.92 -4.99 -2.21
N ALA A 56 -1.57 -5.39 -0.98
CA ALA A 56 -1.81 -4.57 0.19
C ALA A 56 -0.60 -4.53 1.11
N LEU A 57 -0.44 -3.42 1.81
CA LEU A 57 0.54 -3.24 2.85
C LEU A 57 -0.21 -3.00 4.16
N LEU A 58 0.11 -3.79 5.18
CA LEU A 58 -0.23 -3.48 6.56
C LEU A 58 0.93 -2.72 7.18
N LEU A 59 0.64 -1.59 7.80
CA LEU A 59 1.63 -0.60 8.21
C LEU A 59 1.50 -0.33 9.70
N HIS A 60 2.64 -0.25 10.36
CA HIS A 60 2.79 0.38 11.67
C HIS A 60 3.85 1.46 11.58
N ILE A 61 3.44 2.71 11.78
CA ILE A 61 4.29 3.90 11.75
C ILE A 61 4.39 4.43 13.19
N PRO A 62 5.58 4.41 13.81
CA PRO A 62 5.72 4.74 15.22
C PRO A 62 5.79 6.25 15.53
N ASP A 63 5.86 7.10 14.50
CA ASP A 63 5.99 8.57 14.60
C ASP A 63 5.61 9.21 13.25
N ASN A 64 6.08 10.43 12.95
CA ASN A 64 5.91 11.10 11.66
C ASN A 64 6.24 10.18 10.47
N ALA A 65 5.30 10.07 9.52
CA ALA A 65 5.40 9.21 8.36
C ALA A 65 6.66 9.46 7.51
N LEU A 66 7.14 10.71 7.43
CA LEU A 66 8.32 11.09 6.65
C LEU A 66 9.63 10.77 7.38
N SER A 67 9.59 10.46 8.67
CA SER A 67 10.77 10.06 9.46
C SER A 67 11.18 8.60 9.25
N GLY A 68 10.36 7.80 8.57
CA GLY A 68 10.64 6.39 8.29
C GLY A 68 10.43 5.49 9.52
N ASN A 69 11.22 4.42 9.63
CA ASN A 69 11.06 3.35 10.65
C ASN A 69 9.71 2.61 10.59
N TRP A 70 9.10 2.54 9.41
CA TRP A 70 7.85 1.81 9.21
C TRP A 70 8.09 0.32 9.39
N ARG A 71 7.17 -0.35 10.08
CA ARG A 71 7.06 -1.80 10.02
C ARG A 71 5.97 -2.12 9.02
N VAL A 72 6.30 -2.95 8.03
CA VAL A 72 5.42 -3.23 6.90
C VAL A 72 5.30 -4.73 6.71
N VAL A 73 4.06 -5.20 6.54
CA VAL A 73 3.78 -6.54 6.03
C VAL A 73 3.17 -6.37 4.64
N ALA A 74 3.81 -6.94 3.64
CA ALA A 74 3.27 -7.00 2.29
C ALA A 74 2.38 -8.24 2.14
N CYS A 75 1.18 -8.02 1.63
CA CYS A 75 0.17 -9.03 1.36
C CYS A 75 -0.06 -9.09 -0.15
N VAL A 76 0.20 -10.25 -0.74
CA VAL A 76 -0.08 -10.54 -2.15
C VAL A 76 -1.36 -11.34 -2.23
N ASP A 77 -2.20 -11.07 -3.23
CA ASP A 77 -3.43 -11.82 -3.53
C ASP A 77 -3.16 -13.33 -3.60
N ASP A 78 -4.03 -14.15 -3.02
CA ASP A 78 -3.87 -15.61 -3.01
C ASP A 78 -4.06 -16.23 -4.42
N LYS A 79 -4.60 -15.46 -5.36
CA LYS A 79 -4.71 -15.82 -6.77
C LYS A 79 -3.43 -15.60 -7.56
N ALA A 80 -2.42 -14.94 -6.97
CA ALA A 80 -1.16 -14.69 -7.65
C ALA A 80 -0.45 -16.01 -7.99
N THR A 81 0.16 -16.05 -9.15
CA THR A 81 1.07 -17.12 -9.55
C THR A 81 2.44 -16.90 -8.92
N ALA A 82 3.26 -17.95 -8.84
CA ALA A 82 4.63 -17.87 -8.34
C ALA A 82 5.54 -16.92 -9.15
N GLU A 83 5.15 -16.52 -10.36
CA GLU A 83 5.86 -15.48 -11.12
C GLU A 83 5.44 -14.07 -10.68
N GLN A 84 4.17 -13.87 -10.32
CA GLN A 84 3.61 -12.59 -9.85
C GLN A 84 3.95 -12.28 -8.37
N GLU A 85 4.42 -13.27 -7.59
CA GLU A 85 4.85 -13.10 -6.20
C GLU A 85 6.31 -12.65 -6.03
N LYS A 86 7.07 -12.55 -7.12
CA LYS A 86 8.52 -12.25 -7.12
C LYS A 86 8.81 -10.77 -7.32
#